data_AF-A0A7C2S6C6-F1
#
_entry.id   AF-A0A7C2S6C6-F1
#
_cell.length_a   1.000
_cell.length_b   1.000
_cell.length_c   1.000
_cell.angle_alpha   90.00
_cell.angle_beta   90.00
_cell.angle_gamma   90.00
#
_symmetry.space_group_name_H-M   'P 1'
#
loop_
_entity.id
_entity.type
_entity.pdbx_description
1 polymer ?
#
loop_
_entity_poly.entity_id
_entity_poly.type
_entity_poly.pdbx_seq_one_letter_code
_entity_poly.pdbx_strand_id
1 'polypeptide(L)'
;MRPISDMYLAAALLAYDVHLHSINQENPLRNEFNFEEKVKRVFVLENGGDIMVVENPSFNEVETFFIRRVLLFPPSYPDAIKRIKSAIHAKR
;
A
#
# COMPACT_ATOMS: atom_id res chain seq x y z
N MET A 1 9.80 -11.28 -3.40
CA MET A 1 8.56 -10.60 -3.02
C MET A 1 8.17 -10.93 -1.58
N ARG A 2 8.13 -9.92 -0.68
CA ARG A 2 7.63 -10.09 0.69
C ARG A 2 6.13 -9.76 0.70
N PRO A 3 5.26 -10.65 1.18
CA PRO A 3 3.84 -10.36 1.29
C PRO A 3 3.59 -9.22 2.29
N ILE A 4 2.66 -8.32 1.94
CA ILE A 4 2.18 -7.27 2.84
C ILE A 4 1.01 -7.84 3.65
N SER A 5 1.04 -7.74 4.97
CA SER A 5 -0.08 -8.19 5.80
C SER A 5 -0.92 -7.04 6.38
N ASP A 6 -0.43 -5.80 6.31
CA ASP A 6 -1.18 -4.64 6.75
C ASP A 6 -2.16 -4.19 5.64
N MET A 7 -3.44 -4.19 5.97
CA MET A 7 -4.52 -3.83 5.04
C MET A 7 -4.43 -2.38 4.56
N TYR A 8 -4.00 -1.46 5.42
CA TYR A 8 -3.90 -0.03 5.10
C TYR A 8 -2.66 0.27 4.27
N LEU A 9 -1.54 -0.40 4.54
CA LEU A 9 -0.38 -0.35 3.65
C LEU A 9 -0.71 -0.93 2.27
N ALA A 10 -1.43 -2.06 2.22
CA ALA A 10 -1.91 -2.64 0.96
C ALA A 10 -2.82 -1.66 0.20
N ALA A 11 -3.73 -0.97 0.90
CA ALA A 11 -4.57 0.06 0.29
C ALA A 11 -3.75 1.27 -0.19
N ALA A 12 -2.67 1.63 0.52
CA ALA A 12 -1.80 2.74 0.11
C ALA A 12 -1.07 2.40 -1.19
N LEU A 13 -0.50 1.20 -1.29
CA LEU A 13 0.11 0.70 -2.52
C LEU A 13 -0.90 0.69 -3.68
N LEU A 14 -2.12 0.20 -3.44
CA LEU A 14 -3.18 0.20 -4.45
C LEU A 14 -3.58 1.63 -4.88
N ALA A 15 -3.58 2.59 -3.96
CA ALA A 15 -3.86 4.01 -4.26
C ALA A 15 -2.74 4.68 -5.07
N TYR A 16 -1.51 4.18 -4.95
CA TYR A 16 -0.35 4.55 -5.76
C TYR A 16 -0.24 3.77 -7.09
N ASP A 17 -1.36 3.21 -7.55
CA ASP A 17 -1.47 2.42 -8.79
C ASP A 17 -0.56 1.18 -8.83
N VAL A 18 -0.19 0.64 -7.67
CA VAL A 18 0.53 -0.63 -7.59
C VAL A 18 -0.45 -1.79 -7.77
N HIS A 19 -0.18 -2.66 -8.73
CA HIS A 19 -1.09 -3.74 -9.07
C HIS A 19 -1.07 -4.86 -8.03
N LEU A 20 -2.24 -5.20 -7.47
CA LEU A 20 -2.42 -6.35 -6.58
C LEU A 20 -2.50 -7.63 -7.42
N HIS A 21 -1.49 -8.50 -7.29
CA HIS A 21 -1.39 -9.75 -8.03
C HIS A 21 -2.24 -10.87 -7.41
N SER A 22 -2.13 -11.06 -6.09
CA SER A 22 -2.91 -12.09 -5.39
C SER A 22 -3.08 -11.77 -3.91
N ILE A 23 -4.06 -12.45 -3.30
CA ILE A 23 -4.26 -12.48 -1.85
C ILE A 23 -4.16 -13.93 -1.41
N ASN A 24 -3.20 -14.22 -0.53
CA ASN A 24 -3.11 -15.47 0.21
C ASN A 24 -3.94 -15.35 1.50
N GLN A 25 -4.84 -16.32 1.71
CA GLN A 25 -5.79 -16.38 2.83
C GLN A 25 -5.77 -17.75 3.50
N GLU A 26 -4.68 -18.53 3.35
CA GLU A 26 -4.53 -19.83 4.01
C GLU A 26 -4.68 -19.74 5.54
N ASN A 27 -4.25 -18.62 6.13
CA ASN A 27 -4.52 -18.31 7.52
C ASN A 27 -5.81 -17.46 7.64
N PRO A 28 -6.88 -17.96 8.26
CA PRO A 28 -8.14 -17.22 8.40
C PRO A 28 -8.01 -15.94 9.25
N LEU A 29 -6.95 -15.82 10.06
CA LEU A 29 -6.66 -14.65 10.88
C LEU A 29 -5.76 -13.63 10.16
N ARG A 30 -5.15 -13.99 9.03
CA ARG A 30 -4.15 -13.15 8.36
C ARG A 30 -4.28 -13.24 6.85
N ASN A 31 -4.54 -12.09 6.23
CA ASN A 31 -4.45 -11.93 4.79
C ASN A 31 -3.04 -11.48 4.42
N GLU A 32 -2.50 -12.04 3.34
CA GLU A 32 -1.22 -11.67 2.77
C GLU A 32 -1.44 -11.17 1.33
N PHE A 33 -1.14 -9.90 1.10
CA PHE A 33 -1.33 -9.21 -0.17
C PHE A 33 -0.01 -9.21 -0.95
N ASN A 34 -0.03 -9.77 -2.17
CA ASN A 34 1.10 -9.81 -3.08
C ASN A 34 0.88 -8.79 -4.19
N PHE A 35 1.79 -7.83 -4.33
CA PHE A 35 1.73 -6.74 -5.30
C PHE A 35 2.90 -6.80 -6.27
N GLU A 36 2.73 -6.31 -7.50
CA GLU A 36 3.86 -6.06 -8.40
C GLU A 36 4.87 -5.08 -7.78
N GLU A 37 6.17 -5.38 -7.82
CA GLU A 37 7.20 -4.64 -7.04
C GLU A 37 7.49 -3.20 -7.53
N LYS A 38 6.75 -2.69 -8.52
CA LYS A 38 7.02 -1.39 -9.14
C LYS A 38 6.07 -0.32 -8.61
N VAL A 39 6.56 0.46 -7.65
CA VAL A 39 5.93 1.74 -7.26
C VAL A 39 6.57 2.83 -8.11
N LYS A 40 5.78 3.56 -8.89
CA LYS A 40 6.34 4.61 -9.77
C LYS A 40 6.79 5.82 -8.99
N ARG A 41 5.96 6.28 -8.04
CA ARG A 41 6.22 7.45 -7.21
C ARG A 41 5.37 7.43 -5.96
N VAL A 42 5.84 8.12 -4.92
CA VAL A 42 5.04 8.46 -3.73
C VAL A 42 5.29 9.90 -3.30
N PHE A 43 4.38 10.45 -2.50
CA PHE A 43 4.51 11.77 -1.90
C PHE A 43 4.73 11.61 -0.40
N VAL A 44 5.73 12.31 0.14
CA VAL A 44 6.07 12.28 1.56
C VAL A 44 6.15 13.69 2.12
N LEU A 45 5.77 13.84 3.39
CA LEU A 45 5.89 15.08 4.15
C LEU A 45 7.24 15.09 4.89
N GLU A 46 8.12 16.04 4.56
CA GLU A 46 9.38 16.23 5.26
C GLU A 46 9.24 17.06 6.53
N ASN A 47 10.27 16.96 7.38
CA ASN A 47 10.43 17.80 8.56
C ASN A 47 10.53 19.27 8.12
N GLY A 48 9.47 20.04 8.35
CA GLY A 48 9.36 21.42 7.88
C GLY A 48 8.05 21.72 7.15
N GLY A 49 7.29 20.68 6.77
CA GLY A 49 6.01 20.82 6.07
C GLY A 49 6.11 20.76 4.55
N ASP A 50 7.32 20.59 4.01
CA ASP A 50 7.55 20.44 2.58
C ASP A 50 7.09 19.07 2.07
N ILE A 51 6.53 19.05 0.86
CA ILE A 51 6.12 17.82 0.18
C ILE A 51 7.23 17.41 -0.79
N MET A 52 7.81 16.24 -0.55
CA MET A 52 8.80 15.63 -1.43
C MET A 52 8.16 14.54 -2.30
N VAL A 53 8.58 14.46 -3.55
CA VAL A 53 8.25 13.37 -4.46
C VAL A 53 9.41 12.37 -4.47
N VAL A 54 9.13 11.12 -4.15
CA VAL A 54 10.10 10.03 -4.23
C VAL A 54 9.76 9.17 -5.43
N GLU A 55 10.66 9.13 -6.41
CA GLU A 55 10.51 8.36 -7.66
C GLU A 55 11.09 6.96 -7.51
N ASN A 56 10.38 5.97 -8.06
CA ASN A 56 10.72 4.54 -8.01
C ASN A 56 11.10 3.99 -6.62
N PRO A 57 10.34 4.31 -5.53
CA PRO A 57 10.69 3.83 -4.21
C PRO A 57 10.54 2.31 -4.12
N SER A 58 11.42 1.67 -3.35
CA SER A 58 11.24 0.29 -2.93
C SER A 58 10.04 0.15 -1.98
N PHE A 59 9.49 -1.05 -1.87
CA PHE A 59 8.41 -1.33 -0.92
C PHE A 59 8.83 -1.07 0.53
N ASN A 60 10.08 -1.34 0.87
CA ASN A 60 10.61 -1.07 2.22
C ASN A 60 10.64 0.43 2.52
N GLU A 61 10.94 1.27 1.53
CA GLU A 61 10.88 2.73 1.67
C GLU A 61 9.44 3.19 1.87
N VAL A 62 8.50 2.69 1.06
CA VAL A 62 7.07 3.00 1.22
C VAL A 62 6.54 2.56 2.58
N GLU A 63 6.88 1.34 3.02
CA GLU A 63 6.56 0.82 4.36
C GLU A 63 7.16 1.73 5.46
N THR A 64 8.41 2.16 5.29
CA THR A 64 9.07 3.09 6.22
C THR A 64 8.34 4.43 6.29
N PHE A 65 7.99 5.03 5.16
CA PHE A 65 7.24 6.29 5.10
C PHE A 65 5.85 6.16 5.73
N PHE A 66 5.18 5.03 5.49
CA PHE A 66 3.88 4.71 6.08
C PHE A 66 3.98 4.59 7.61
N ILE A 67 4.93 3.81 8.13
CA ILE A 67 5.14 3.61 9.57
C ILE A 67 5.52 4.93 10.26
N ARG A 68 6.35 5.75 9.62
CA ARG A 68 6.75 7.08 10.12
C ARG A 68 5.63 8.11 10.01
N ARG A 69 4.48 7.78 9.41
CA ARG A 69 3.33 8.68 9.19
C ARG A 69 3.69 9.92 8.38
N VAL A 70 4.66 9.78 7.48
CA VAL A 70 5.07 10.84 6.55
C VAL A 70 4.59 10.57 5.13
N LEU A 71 4.11 9.35 4.83
CA LEU A 71 3.48 9.04 3.54
C LEU A 71 2.15 9.80 3.40
N LEU A 72 2.05 10.61 2.35
CA LEU A 72 0.79 11.25 1.98
C LEU A 72 -0.07 10.25 1.20
N PHE A 73 -1.38 10.31 1.39
CA PHE A 73 -2.29 9.39 0.70
C PHE A 73 -2.94 10.09 -0.50
N PRO A 74 -2.95 9.47 -1.69
CA PRO A 74 -3.70 9.98 -2.83
C PRO A 74 -5.20 10.09 -2.51
N PRO A 75 -5.95 10.98 -3.19
CA PRO A 75 -7.40 11.11 -3.00
C PRO A 75 -8.19 9.81 -3.23
N SER A 76 -7.64 8.87 -4.00
CA SER A 76 -8.21 7.54 -4.26
C SER A 76 -8.07 6.56 -3.09
N TYR A 77 -7.33 6.90 -2.04
CA TYR A 77 -7.04 5.99 -0.91
C TYR A 77 -8.29 5.45 -0.20
N PRO A 78 -9.36 6.24 0.06
CA PRO A 78 -10.60 5.70 0.63
C PRO A 78 -11.24 4.62 -0.25
N ASP A 79 -11.17 4.77 -1.57
CA ASP A 79 -11.69 3.77 -2.50
C ASP A 79 -10.76 2.55 -2.61
N ALA A 80 -9.44 2.75 -2.47
CA ALA A 80 -8.49 1.67 -2.36
C ALA A 80 -8.76 0.78 -1.13
N ILE A 81 -9.10 1.37 0.02
CA ILE A 81 -9.52 0.62 1.21
C ILE A 81 -10.75 -0.23 0.92
N LYS A 82 -11.77 0.33 0.26
CA LYS A 82 -12.99 -0.41 -0.13
C LYS A 82 -12.63 -1.59 -1.03
N ARG A 83 -11.77 -1.37 -2.04
CA ARG A 83 -11.31 -2.41 -2.97
C ARG A 83 -10.58 -3.54 -2.26
N ILE A 84 -9.65 -3.24 -1.36
CA ILE A 84 -8.96 -4.26 -0.55
C ILE A 84 -9.98 -5.06 0.28
N LYS A 85 -10.90 -4.39 0.97
CA LYS A 85 -11.96 -5.06 1.74
C LYS A 85 -12.82 -5.97 0.86
N SER A 86 -13.27 -5.48 -0.29
CA SER A 86 -14.04 -6.28 -1.24
C SER A 86 -13.24 -7.49 -1.74
N ALA A 87 -11.95 -7.34 -2.05
CA ALA A 87 -11.11 -8.42 -2.53
C ALA A 87 -10.91 -9.54 -1.50
N ILE A 88 -10.83 -9.19 -0.20
CA ILE A 88 -10.76 -10.16 0.90
C ILE A 88 -12.05 -11.00 1.00
N HIS A 89 -13.20 -10.40 0.73
CA HIS A 89 -14.52 -11.06 0.87
C HIS A 89 -14.98 -11.75 -0.42
N ALA A 90 -14.50 -11.32 -1.59
CA ALA A 90 -14.91 -11.89 -2.88
C ALA A 90 -14.46 -13.34 -3.10
N LYS A 91 -13.48 -13.83 -2.33
CA LYS A 91 -13.02 -15.23 -2.35
C LYS A 91 -13.75 -16.16 -1.38
N ARG A 92 -14.72 -15.65 -0.60
CA ARG A 92 -15.56 -16.45 0.30
C ARG A 92 -16.91 -16.76 -0.37
#